data_AF-A0A918L784-F1
#
_entry.id   AF-A0A918L784-F1
#
_cell.length_a   1.000
_cell.length_b   1.000
_cell.length_c   1.000
_cell.angle_alpha   90.00
_cell.angle_beta   90.00
_cell.angle_gamma   90.00
#
_symmetry.space_group_name_H-M   'P 1'
#
loop_
_entity.id
_entity.type
_entity.pdbx_description
1 polymer ?
#
loop_
_entity_poly.entity_id
_entity_poly.type
_entity_poly.pdbx_seq_one_letter_code
_entity_poly.pdbx_strand_id
1 'polypeptide(L)'
;MNTDTGASPENLRNRLVDAILKQDPSGLRDARIETAMRTVPRHAFLPDAPLQEAYANKSVTIKENPDEDALPLSCASQPDVVHFMLVQLAVREGDNVFEIGAGTGYNAALLKHLAGPSGHVTTCDIDPDVTAYARRMLDANGYCDVRVVTRDGALGAEEFGPYDRMIAAVGMWDLPGAWWDQLAVGGRLVVPLRWRGLSRSVAFRREKDRMRSDSVKMCGFLPVIGQDGERDGYIDDDRLVRLYWDEDQPIVPELLRDALTRPKTVVWTDATVGPVESFDGVWLRLSATERATCRITANPAAMKAGLHRPASPALSPALVEGDSIAYFTLERTADGPGTEPRFRLGAVGYGPAGADLAERICAQIRAWSPARTVEPAVTAYPADTPDNDLADGAVIDRPSVRLVITY
;
A
#
# COMPACT_ATOMS: atom_id res chain seq x y z
N MET A 1 23.34 -11.59 30.93
CA MET A 1 22.14 -12.41 30.70
C MET A 1 21.07 -11.91 31.64
N ASN A 2 20.13 -11.12 31.13
CA ASN A 2 18.94 -10.72 31.87
C ASN A 2 17.78 -11.35 31.10
N THR A 3 17.31 -12.51 31.56
CA THR A 3 16.19 -13.22 30.98
C THR A 3 14.92 -12.48 31.38
N ASP A 4 14.32 -11.72 30.46
CA ASP A 4 12.98 -11.15 30.62
C ASP A 4 11.94 -12.28 30.48
N THR A 5 11.89 -13.13 31.50
CA THR A 5 10.85 -14.14 31.72
C THR A 5 9.73 -13.47 32.53
N GLY A 6 8.68 -12.93 31.91
CA GLY A 6 7.56 -12.41 32.73
C GLY A 6 6.45 -11.55 32.13
N ALA A 7 6.43 -11.21 30.85
CA ALA A 7 5.32 -10.42 30.32
C ALA A 7 4.11 -11.31 29.99
N SER A 8 2.99 -11.13 30.71
CA SER A 8 1.72 -11.78 30.37
C SER A 8 1.27 -11.41 28.95
N PRO A 9 0.49 -12.26 28.26
CA PRO A 9 -0.08 -11.93 26.95
C PRO A 9 -0.84 -10.60 26.95
N GLU A 10 -1.54 -10.29 28.04
CA GLU A 10 -2.26 -9.03 28.22
C GLU A 10 -1.33 -7.83 28.30
N ASN A 11 -0.22 -7.93 29.05
CA ASN A 11 0.76 -6.85 29.15
C ASN A 11 1.46 -6.60 27.81
N LEU A 12 1.77 -7.65 27.04
CA LEU A 12 2.33 -7.51 25.70
C LEU A 12 1.35 -6.86 24.73
N ARG A 13 0.09 -7.29 24.75
CA ARG A 13 -0.99 -6.70 23.96
C ARG A 13 -1.17 -5.22 24.25
N ASN A 14 -1.26 -4.86 25.53
CA ASN A 14 -1.46 -3.46 25.93
C ASN A 14 -0.27 -2.58 25.55
N ARG A 15 0.96 -3.06 25.75
CA ARG A 15 2.17 -2.34 25.31
C ARG A 15 2.24 -2.15 23.80
N LEU A 16 1.83 -3.15 23.01
CA LEU A 16 1.75 -3.03 21.56
C LEU A 16 0.77 -1.91 21.18
N VAL A 17 -0.45 -1.93 21.74
CA VAL A 17 -1.47 -0.92 21.45
C VAL A 17 -0.98 0.48 21.88
N ASP A 18 -0.37 0.61 23.05
CA ASP A 18 0.22 1.89 23.51
C ASP A 18 1.29 2.40 22.53
N ALA A 19 2.15 1.51 22.02
CA ALA A 19 3.19 1.86 21.07
C ALA A 19 2.60 2.33 19.73
N ILE A 20 1.59 1.62 19.21
CA ILE A 20 0.85 2.01 18.00
C ILE A 20 0.24 3.40 18.20
N LEU A 21 -0.49 3.64 19.29
CA LEU A 21 -1.16 4.92 19.54
C LEU A 21 -0.17 6.07 19.77
N LYS A 22 1.02 5.80 20.28
CA LYS A 22 2.07 6.81 20.46
C LYS A 22 2.77 7.15 19.15
N GLN A 23 3.02 6.15 18.31
CA GLN A 23 3.80 6.31 17.08
C GLN A 23 2.94 6.64 15.86
N ASP A 24 1.64 6.33 15.89
CA ASP A 24 0.84 6.16 14.67
C ASP A 24 1.00 7.35 13.71
N PRO A 25 1.75 7.14 12.61
CA PRO A 25 2.07 8.18 11.65
C PRO A 25 0.86 8.55 10.79
N SER A 26 -0.22 7.74 10.80
CA SER A 26 -1.44 8.06 10.08
C SER A 26 -2.26 9.16 10.76
N GLY A 27 -2.06 9.37 12.08
CA GLY A 27 -2.80 10.33 12.90
C GLY A 27 -4.24 9.93 13.20
N LEU A 28 -4.64 8.70 12.86
CA LEU A 28 -6.01 8.21 12.98
C LEU A 28 -6.23 7.60 14.38
N ARG A 29 -7.29 8.00 15.09
CA ARG A 29 -7.61 7.48 16.44
C ARG A 29 -9.09 7.15 16.54
N ASP A 30 -9.39 5.99 17.11
CA ASP A 30 -10.74 5.58 17.46
C ASP A 30 -10.69 4.66 18.69
N ALA A 31 -11.38 5.06 19.77
CA ALA A 31 -11.41 4.32 21.03
C ALA A 31 -12.06 2.93 20.92
N ARG A 32 -12.95 2.71 19.94
CA ARG A 32 -13.55 1.40 19.68
C ARG A 32 -12.53 0.44 19.06
N ILE A 33 -11.67 0.94 18.17
CA ILE A 33 -10.58 0.15 17.59
C ILE A 33 -9.54 -0.20 18.65
N GLU A 34 -9.14 0.76 19.47
CA GLU A 34 -8.26 0.52 20.61
C GLU A 34 -8.82 -0.58 21.51
N THR A 35 -10.09 -0.45 21.89
CA THR A 35 -10.78 -1.45 22.72
C THR A 35 -10.74 -2.83 22.07
N ALA A 36 -11.11 -2.94 20.80
CA ALA A 36 -11.10 -4.20 20.07
C ALA A 36 -9.71 -4.86 20.07
N MET A 37 -8.66 -4.09 19.78
CA MET A 37 -7.27 -4.60 19.78
C MET A 37 -6.78 -5.01 21.17
N ARG A 38 -7.25 -4.34 22.23
CA ARG A 38 -6.99 -4.73 23.63
C ARG A 38 -7.83 -5.91 24.10
N THR A 39 -8.93 -6.24 23.41
CA THR A 39 -9.79 -7.38 23.79
C THR A 39 -9.43 -8.64 23.03
N VAL A 40 -9.27 -8.57 21.70
CA VAL A 40 -9.04 -9.76 20.86
C VAL A 40 -7.59 -10.24 21.01
N PRO A 41 -7.35 -11.47 21.50
CA PRO A 41 -6.00 -11.95 21.79
C PRO A 41 -5.26 -12.38 20.53
N ARG A 42 -4.47 -11.48 19.90
CA ARG A 42 -3.73 -11.76 18.65
C ARG A 42 -2.92 -13.07 18.67
N HIS A 43 -2.24 -13.36 19.79
CA HIS A 43 -1.50 -14.60 19.99
C HIS A 43 -2.34 -15.89 19.87
N ALA A 44 -3.63 -15.84 20.16
CA ALA A 44 -4.51 -17.00 20.03
C ALA A 44 -4.87 -17.33 18.56
N PHE A 45 -4.55 -16.43 17.63
CA PHE A 45 -4.65 -16.63 16.18
C PHE A 45 -3.29 -16.93 15.54
N LEU A 46 -2.24 -17.05 16.36
CA LEU A 46 -0.85 -17.35 15.98
C LEU A 46 -0.23 -18.36 16.96
N PRO A 47 -0.82 -19.55 17.18
CA PRO A 47 -0.37 -20.52 18.18
C PRO A 47 1.07 -20.99 17.99
N ASP A 48 1.57 -20.97 16.75
CA ASP A 48 2.94 -21.42 16.42
C ASP A 48 3.99 -20.31 16.57
N ALA A 49 3.56 -19.05 16.74
CA ALA A 49 4.46 -17.92 16.92
C ALA A 49 4.81 -17.73 18.41
N PRO A 50 6.08 -17.43 18.76
CA PRO A 50 6.42 -16.96 20.10
C PRO A 50 5.57 -15.76 20.50
N LEU A 51 5.19 -15.69 21.79
CA LEU A 51 4.28 -14.64 22.30
C LEU A 51 4.80 -13.22 22.02
N GLN A 52 6.11 -13.01 22.13
CA GLN A 52 6.78 -11.74 21.85
C GLN A 52 6.68 -11.37 20.37
N GLU A 53 6.73 -12.35 19.48
CA GLU A 53 6.59 -12.15 18.05
C GLU A 53 5.13 -11.86 17.67
N ALA A 54 4.16 -12.57 18.25
CA ALA A 54 2.74 -12.30 18.04
C ALA A 54 2.33 -10.86 18.42
N TYR A 55 3.06 -10.23 19.36
CA TYR A 55 2.86 -8.85 19.80
C TYR A 55 3.97 -7.87 19.40
N ALA A 56 4.86 -8.26 18.48
CA ALA A 56 5.75 -7.33 17.82
C ALA A 56 4.98 -6.58 16.72
N ASN A 57 5.33 -5.30 16.49
CA ASN A 57 4.76 -4.53 15.38
C ASN A 57 5.42 -4.92 14.05
N LYS A 58 5.22 -6.18 13.62
CA LYS A 58 5.69 -6.74 12.35
C LYS A 58 4.67 -7.76 11.82
N SER A 59 4.78 -8.09 10.54
CA SER A 59 4.05 -9.23 9.98
C SER A 59 4.60 -10.56 10.51
N VAL A 60 3.74 -11.58 10.56
CA VAL A 60 4.12 -12.95 10.93
C VAL A 60 3.66 -13.89 9.82
N THR A 61 4.61 -14.60 9.18
CA THR A 61 4.30 -15.57 8.14
C THR A 61 3.50 -16.73 8.72
N ILE A 62 2.44 -17.15 8.03
CA ILE A 62 1.62 -18.30 8.43
C ILE A 62 1.59 -19.40 7.36
N LYS A 63 1.89 -19.07 6.11
CA LYS A 63 2.07 -20.02 5.03
C LYS A 63 3.24 -19.57 4.15
N GLU A 64 4.30 -20.36 4.16
CA GLU A 64 5.47 -20.12 3.32
C GLU A 64 5.15 -20.37 1.85
N ASN A 65 5.93 -19.73 0.97
CA ASN A 65 5.93 -20.06 -0.44
C ASN A 65 6.89 -21.23 -0.70
N PRO A 66 6.49 -22.26 -1.47
CA PRO A 66 7.42 -23.31 -1.88
C PRO A 66 8.62 -22.80 -2.69
N ASP A 67 8.47 -21.65 -3.34
CA ASP A 67 9.58 -20.94 -4.00
C ASP A 67 10.30 -20.04 -2.99
N GLU A 68 11.56 -20.35 -2.68
CA GLU A 68 12.37 -19.67 -1.66
C GLU A 68 12.62 -18.18 -1.97
N ASP A 69 12.58 -17.79 -3.24
CA ASP A 69 12.78 -16.39 -3.67
C ASP A 69 11.48 -15.58 -3.71
N ALA A 70 10.33 -16.22 -3.48
CA ALA A 70 9.03 -15.59 -3.55
C ALA A 70 8.53 -15.10 -2.18
N LEU A 71 7.59 -14.15 -2.22
CA LEU A 71 6.89 -13.69 -1.01
C LEU A 71 6.05 -14.83 -0.41
N PRO A 72 5.86 -14.86 0.92
CA PRO A 72 5.03 -15.86 1.58
C PRO A 72 3.61 -15.83 1.02
N LEU A 73 2.94 -17.00 1.01
CA LEU A 73 1.57 -17.13 0.52
C LEU A 73 0.55 -16.46 1.45
N SER A 74 0.84 -16.44 2.76
CA SER A 74 -0.03 -15.77 3.72
C SER A 74 0.73 -15.32 4.97
N CYS A 75 0.38 -14.15 5.48
CA CYS A 75 0.93 -13.59 6.71
C CYS A 75 -0.14 -12.86 7.53
N ALA A 76 -0.01 -12.90 8.86
CA ALA A 76 -0.71 -11.98 9.72
C ALA A 76 -0.14 -10.57 9.55
N SER A 77 -0.98 -9.63 9.13
CA SER A 77 -0.60 -8.24 8.87
C SER A 77 0.00 -7.55 10.09
N GLN A 78 0.87 -6.56 9.84
CA GLN A 78 1.48 -5.73 10.88
C GLN A 78 0.38 -5.02 11.72
N PRO A 79 0.45 -5.05 13.06
CA PRO A 79 -0.59 -4.50 13.93
C PRO A 79 -0.97 -3.03 13.70
N ASP A 80 -0.01 -2.14 13.41
CA ASP A 80 -0.32 -0.73 13.10
C ASP A 80 -1.09 -0.56 11.79
N VAL A 81 -0.80 -1.39 10.77
CA VAL A 81 -1.52 -1.45 9.51
C VAL A 81 -2.95 -1.88 9.73
N VAL A 82 -3.15 -2.97 10.50
CA VAL A 82 -4.49 -3.41 10.93
C VAL A 82 -5.22 -2.28 11.65
N HIS A 83 -4.57 -1.60 12.60
CA HIS A 83 -5.15 -0.49 13.35
C HIS A 83 -5.68 0.62 12.43
N PHE A 84 -4.82 1.23 11.60
CA PHE A 84 -5.26 2.39 10.81
C PHE A 84 -6.25 1.98 9.71
N MET A 85 -6.15 0.77 9.14
CA MET A 85 -7.12 0.30 8.16
C MET A 85 -8.50 0.07 8.77
N LEU A 86 -8.57 -0.40 10.02
CA LEU A 86 -9.85 -0.50 10.74
C LEU A 86 -10.43 0.89 11.07
N VAL A 87 -9.58 1.87 11.42
CA VAL A 87 -10.04 3.27 11.57
C VAL A 87 -10.54 3.83 10.24
N GLN A 88 -9.81 3.58 9.14
CA GLN A 88 -10.27 3.91 7.79
C GLN A 88 -11.57 3.19 7.45
N LEU A 89 -11.81 1.96 7.88
CA LEU A 89 -13.03 1.23 7.55
C LEU A 89 -14.25 1.78 8.30
N ALA A 90 -14.04 2.24 9.54
CA ALA A 90 -15.08 2.82 10.39
C ALA A 90 -16.33 1.92 10.50
N VAL A 91 -16.11 0.67 10.91
CA VAL A 91 -17.18 -0.30 11.18
C VAL A 91 -18.08 0.20 12.31
N ARG A 92 -19.39 0.13 12.10
CA ARG A 92 -20.43 0.48 13.08
C ARG A 92 -21.11 -0.78 13.58
N GLU A 93 -21.71 -0.67 14.76
CA GLU A 93 -22.56 -1.73 15.29
C GLU A 93 -23.70 -2.02 14.32
N GLY A 94 -23.95 -3.30 14.04
CA GLY A 94 -24.95 -3.76 13.09
C GLY A 94 -24.50 -3.83 11.63
N ASP A 95 -23.32 -3.30 11.27
CA ASP A 95 -22.82 -3.36 9.88
C ASP A 95 -22.66 -4.82 9.41
N ASN A 96 -22.98 -5.07 8.15
CA ASN A 96 -22.60 -6.27 7.41
C ASN A 96 -21.25 -6.03 6.71
N VAL A 97 -20.24 -6.82 7.08
CA VAL A 97 -18.84 -6.61 6.70
C VAL A 97 -18.32 -7.76 5.86
N PHE A 98 -17.63 -7.45 4.77
CA PHE A 98 -16.87 -8.41 3.98
C PHE A 98 -15.37 -8.15 4.06
N GLU A 99 -14.61 -9.21 4.32
CA GLU A 99 -13.15 -9.20 4.33
C GLU A 99 -12.61 -10.12 3.21
N ILE A 100 -11.67 -9.59 2.43
CA ILE A 100 -10.91 -10.32 1.43
C ILE A 100 -9.51 -10.62 1.98
N GLY A 101 -9.16 -11.90 2.09
CA GLY A 101 -7.91 -12.38 2.68
C GLY A 101 -8.09 -12.75 4.16
N ALA A 102 -8.66 -13.92 4.42
CA ALA A 102 -8.95 -14.37 5.78
C ALA A 102 -7.69 -14.54 6.63
N GLY A 103 -6.59 -15.00 6.03
CA GLY A 103 -5.32 -15.19 6.73
C GLY A 103 -5.48 -16.00 8.02
N THR A 104 -5.16 -15.40 9.17
CA THR A 104 -5.31 -16.06 10.48
C THR A 104 -6.73 -16.07 11.04
N GLY A 105 -7.64 -15.26 10.48
CA GLY A 105 -8.94 -14.94 11.07
C GLY A 105 -8.90 -13.87 12.17
N TYR A 106 -7.72 -13.33 12.52
CA TYR A 106 -7.60 -12.31 13.57
C TYR A 106 -8.34 -11.01 13.21
N ASN A 107 -8.22 -10.55 11.96
CA ASN A 107 -8.87 -9.31 11.54
C ASN A 107 -10.40 -9.51 11.42
N ALA A 108 -10.88 -10.66 10.91
CA ALA A 108 -12.29 -11.04 11.00
C ALA A 108 -12.86 -10.99 12.44
N ALA A 109 -12.10 -11.45 13.44
CA ALA A 109 -12.50 -11.36 14.85
C ALA A 109 -12.57 -9.91 15.35
N LEU A 110 -11.63 -9.04 14.96
CA LEU A 110 -11.68 -7.61 15.25
C LEU A 110 -12.91 -6.97 14.59
N LEU A 111 -13.18 -7.26 13.31
CA LEU A 111 -14.35 -6.77 12.59
C LEU A 111 -15.65 -7.20 13.28
N LYS A 112 -15.73 -8.46 13.73
CA LYS A 112 -16.93 -8.96 14.42
C LYS A 112 -17.11 -8.31 15.78
N HIS A 113 -16.03 -8.07 16.52
CA HIS A 113 -16.08 -7.32 17.78
C HIS A 113 -16.61 -5.89 17.56
N LEU A 114 -16.20 -5.23 16.47
CA LEU A 114 -16.62 -3.86 16.15
C LEU A 114 -18.07 -3.78 15.63
N ALA A 115 -18.48 -4.74 14.80
CA ALA A 115 -19.82 -4.85 14.25
C ALA A 115 -20.84 -5.29 15.32
N GLY A 116 -20.38 -5.89 16.41
CA GLY A 116 -21.20 -6.25 17.55
C GLY A 116 -22.12 -7.45 17.29
N PRO A 117 -23.03 -7.76 18.24
CA PRO A 117 -23.86 -8.96 18.17
C PRO A 117 -24.84 -8.97 16.99
N SER A 118 -25.34 -7.80 16.57
CA SER A 118 -26.27 -7.64 15.45
C SER A 118 -25.59 -7.54 14.08
N GLY A 119 -24.29 -7.26 14.06
CA GLY A 119 -23.50 -7.18 12.84
C GLY A 119 -23.07 -8.55 12.32
N HIS A 120 -22.73 -8.61 11.04
CA HIS A 120 -22.33 -9.84 10.36
C HIS A 120 -20.96 -9.67 9.73
N VAL A 121 -20.13 -10.72 9.78
CA VAL A 121 -18.82 -10.72 9.12
C VAL A 121 -18.71 -11.94 8.25
N THR A 122 -18.36 -11.71 6.98
CA THR A 122 -17.95 -12.73 6.02
C THR A 122 -16.50 -12.47 5.66
N THR A 123 -15.64 -13.48 5.80
CA THR A 123 -14.24 -13.42 5.39
C THR A 123 -13.96 -14.51 4.37
N CYS A 124 -13.19 -14.20 3.33
CA CYS A 124 -12.82 -15.18 2.32
C CYS A 124 -11.32 -15.28 2.10
N ASP A 125 -10.89 -16.45 1.65
CA ASP A 125 -9.54 -16.66 1.14
C ASP A 125 -9.60 -17.64 -0.03
N ILE A 126 -8.69 -17.50 -0.99
CA ILE A 126 -8.62 -18.40 -2.14
C ILE A 126 -8.07 -19.77 -1.75
N ASP A 127 -7.27 -19.81 -0.69
CA ASP A 127 -6.57 -21.02 -0.25
C ASP A 127 -7.40 -21.81 0.79
N PRO A 128 -7.76 -23.08 0.50
CA PRO A 128 -8.55 -23.89 1.42
C PRO A 128 -7.84 -24.15 2.77
N ASP A 129 -6.52 -24.28 2.80
CA ASP A 129 -5.79 -24.49 4.06
C ASP A 129 -5.85 -23.24 4.94
N VAL A 130 -5.77 -22.06 4.33
CA VAL A 130 -5.87 -20.77 5.04
C VAL A 130 -7.28 -20.60 5.61
N THR A 131 -8.33 -20.88 4.82
CA THR A 131 -9.71 -20.83 5.34
C THR A 131 -9.96 -21.84 6.45
N ALA A 132 -9.44 -23.06 6.36
CA ALA A 132 -9.55 -24.07 7.41
C ALA A 132 -8.81 -23.63 8.70
N TYR A 133 -7.63 -23.01 8.56
CA TYR A 133 -6.90 -22.41 9.67
C TYR A 133 -7.72 -21.30 10.34
N ALA A 134 -8.20 -20.32 9.56
CA ALA A 134 -8.98 -19.19 10.06
C ALA A 134 -10.25 -19.66 10.78
N ARG A 135 -11.00 -20.60 10.21
CA ARG A 135 -12.18 -21.21 10.84
C ARG A 135 -11.84 -21.81 12.21
N ARG A 136 -10.79 -22.62 12.28
CA ARG A 136 -10.34 -23.25 13.54
C ARG A 136 -9.98 -22.20 14.60
N MET A 137 -9.24 -21.15 14.23
CA MET A 137 -8.85 -20.09 15.16
C MET A 137 -10.06 -19.27 15.62
N LEU A 138 -10.99 -18.95 14.71
CA LEU A 138 -12.22 -18.24 15.05
C LEU A 138 -13.10 -19.05 16.00
N ASP A 139 -13.31 -20.35 15.76
CA ASP A 139 -14.08 -21.23 16.64
C ASP A 139 -13.45 -21.33 18.03
N ALA A 140 -12.14 -21.55 18.10
CA ALA A 140 -11.41 -21.67 19.36
C ALA A 140 -11.47 -20.39 20.21
N ASN A 141 -11.73 -19.24 19.59
CA ASN A 141 -11.82 -17.94 20.24
C ASN A 141 -13.26 -17.39 20.36
N GLY A 142 -14.28 -18.22 20.08
CA GLY A 142 -15.69 -17.87 20.30
C GLY A 142 -16.35 -17.07 19.17
N TYR A 143 -15.72 -16.95 18.01
CA TYR A 143 -16.24 -16.26 16.82
C TYR A 143 -16.87 -17.25 15.83
N CYS A 144 -17.71 -18.16 16.33
CA CYS A 144 -18.33 -19.24 15.56
C CYS A 144 -19.32 -18.73 14.49
N ASP A 145 -19.81 -17.49 14.64
CA ASP A 145 -20.80 -16.86 13.78
C ASP A 145 -20.19 -16.04 12.62
N VAL A 146 -18.88 -15.84 12.61
CA VAL A 146 -18.15 -15.30 11.45
C VAL A 146 -18.22 -16.32 10.31
N ARG A 147 -18.64 -15.91 9.11
CA ARG A 147 -18.66 -16.78 7.93
C ARG A 147 -17.27 -16.82 7.31
N VAL A 148 -16.73 -18.02 7.07
CA VAL A 148 -15.45 -18.23 6.38
C VAL A 148 -15.72 -18.94 5.06
N VAL A 149 -15.30 -18.34 3.95
CA VAL A 149 -15.61 -18.83 2.59
C VAL A 149 -14.32 -19.07 1.81
N THR A 150 -14.16 -20.25 1.23
CA THR A 150 -13.05 -20.55 0.30
C THR A 150 -13.45 -20.12 -1.11
N ARG A 151 -12.90 -19.00 -1.60
CA ARG A 151 -13.22 -18.42 -2.91
C ARG A 151 -12.19 -17.37 -3.32
N ASP A 152 -12.07 -17.12 -4.61
CA ASP A 152 -11.46 -15.90 -5.12
C ASP A 152 -12.23 -14.66 -4.61
N GLY A 153 -11.56 -13.83 -3.81
CA GLY A 153 -12.12 -12.61 -3.25
C GLY A 153 -12.45 -11.53 -4.27
N ALA A 154 -11.89 -11.60 -5.50
CA ALA A 154 -12.27 -10.70 -6.58
C ALA A 154 -13.73 -10.89 -7.02
N LEU A 155 -14.28 -12.10 -6.84
CA LEU A 155 -15.69 -12.41 -7.12
C LEU A 155 -16.62 -11.98 -5.97
N GLY A 156 -16.07 -11.69 -4.80
CA GLY A 156 -16.83 -11.40 -3.59
C GLY A 156 -17.71 -12.56 -3.11
N ALA A 157 -18.70 -12.26 -2.26
CA ALA A 157 -19.66 -13.22 -1.73
C ALA A 157 -21.08 -12.66 -1.75
N GLU A 158 -21.59 -12.45 -2.97
CA GLU A 158 -22.88 -11.81 -3.24
C GLU A 158 -24.05 -12.37 -2.44
N GLU A 159 -24.03 -13.67 -2.12
CA GLU A 159 -25.09 -14.33 -1.36
C GLU A 159 -25.25 -13.83 0.07
N PHE A 160 -24.26 -13.10 0.61
CA PHE A 160 -24.28 -12.49 1.94
C PHE A 160 -24.27 -10.97 1.90
N GLY A 161 -24.32 -10.37 0.71
CA GLY A 161 -24.40 -8.92 0.51
C GLY A 161 -25.84 -8.38 0.53
N PRO A 162 -26.01 -7.07 0.28
CA PRO A 162 -24.95 -6.08 0.12
C PRO A 162 -24.24 -5.80 1.45
N TYR A 163 -23.00 -5.34 1.37
CA TYR A 163 -22.13 -5.03 2.50
C TYR A 163 -22.13 -3.54 2.80
N ASP A 164 -22.19 -3.19 4.08
CA ASP A 164 -21.99 -1.82 4.55
C ASP A 164 -20.51 -1.45 4.51
N ARG A 165 -19.64 -2.44 4.72
CA ARG A 165 -18.18 -2.31 4.79
C ARG A 165 -17.50 -3.45 4.04
N MET A 166 -16.51 -3.11 3.23
CA MET A 166 -15.63 -4.07 2.58
C MET A 166 -14.18 -3.71 2.89
N ILE A 167 -13.34 -4.71 3.17
CA ILE A 167 -11.92 -4.51 3.40
C ILE A 167 -11.10 -5.60 2.71
N ALA A 168 -10.08 -5.20 1.98
CA ALA A 168 -9.09 -6.14 1.46
C ALA A 168 -7.85 -6.13 2.37
N ALA A 169 -7.50 -7.30 2.90
CA ALA A 169 -6.24 -7.55 3.61
C ALA A 169 -5.16 -8.10 2.67
N VAL A 170 -5.22 -7.70 1.40
CA VAL A 170 -4.31 -8.07 0.31
C VAL A 170 -4.10 -6.87 -0.62
N GLY A 171 -2.97 -6.84 -1.31
CA GLY A 171 -2.59 -5.82 -2.28
C GLY A 171 -3.35 -5.99 -3.59
N MET A 172 -4.13 -4.99 -3.97
CA MET A 172 -4.93 -4.98 -5.19
C MET A 172 -4.29 -4.09 -6.25
N TRP A 173 -4.27 -4.56 -7.49
CA TRP A 173 -3.93 -3.72 -8.65
C TRP A 173 -5.18 -3.23 -9.38
N ASP A 174 -6.29 -3.96 -9.37
CA ASP A 174 -7.57 -3.55 -9.95
C ASP A 174 -8.66 -3.50 -8.87
N LEU A 175 -9.78 -2.83 -9.14
CA LEU A 175 -10.99 -2.89 -8.32
C LEU A 175 -12.05 -3.74 -9.03
N PRO A 176 -12.23 -5.02 -8.64
CA PRO A 176 -13.11 -5.95 -9.34
C PRO A 176 -14.54 -5.44 -9.51
N GLY A 177 -15.13 -5.70 -10.68
CA GLY A 177 -16.51 -5.35 -11.01
C GLY A 177 -17.52 -5.81 -9.95
N ALA A 178 -17.37 -7.03 -9.45
CA ALA A 178 -18.27 -7.63 -8.46
C ALA A 178 -18.37 -6.83 -7.16
N TRP A 179 -17.34 -6.06 -6.79
CA TRP A 179 -17.37 -5.26 -5.57
C TRP A 179 -18.31 -4.05 -5.67
N TRP A 180 -18.56 -3.54 -6.88
CA TRP A 180 -19.45 -2.41 -7.11
C TRP A 180 -20.91 -2.74 -6.80
N ASP A 181 -21.32 -3.97 -7.10
CA ASP A 181 -22.68 -4.47 -6.87
C ASP A 181 -22.87 -4.98 -5.44
N GLN A 182 -21.79 -5.44 -4.81
CA GLN A 182 -21.83 -5.99 -3.45
C GLN A 182 -21.61 -4.93 -2.36
N LEU A 183 -21.02 -3.77 -2.67
CA LEU A 183 -20.92 -2.65 -1.74
C LEU A 183 -22.19 -1.79 -1.78
N ALA A 184 -22.87 -1.66 -0.65
CA ALA A 184 -24.05 -0.80 -0.55
C ALA A 184 -23.70 0.66 -0.91
N VAL A 185 -24.64 1.38 -1.53
CA VAL A 185 -24.52 2.83 -1.70
C VAL A 185 -24.42 3.50 -0.33
N GLY A 186 -23.43 4.37 -0.14
CA GLY A 186 -23.06 4.95 1.15
C GLY A 186 -22.12 4.06 1.99
N GLY A 187 -21.90 2.82 1.56
CA GLY A 187 -20.94 1.89 2.16
C GLY A 187 -19.49 2.35 1.97
N ARG A 188 -18.57 1.67 2.67
CA ARG A 188 -17.14 1.99 2.65
C ARG A 188 -16.28 0.81 2.25
N LEU A 189 -15.35 1.05 1.34
CA LEU A 189 -14.30 0.10 0.94
C LEU A 189 -12.95 0.59 1.44
N VAL A 190 -12.19 -0.27 2.10
CA VAL A 190 -10.76 -0.03 2.40
C VAL A 190 -9.93 -1.05 1.66
N VAL A 191 -9.03 -0.57 0.82
CA VAL A 191 -8.25 -1.44 -0.07
C VAL A 191 -6.81 -0.93 -0.17
N PRO A 192 -5.81 -1.79 0.09
CA PRO A 192 -4.44 -1.58 -0.35
C PRO A 192 -4.40 -1.58 -1.88
N LEU A 193 -4.46 -0.39 -2.49
CA LEU A 193 -4.50 -0.19 -3.93
C LEU A 193 -3.13 0.23 -4.42
N ARG A 194 -2.67 -0.44 -5.47
CA ARG A 194 -1.42 -0.14 -6.15
C ARG A 194 -1.66 0.70 -7.41
N TRP A 195 -0.84 1.72 -7.67
CA TRP A 195 -0.77 2.42 -8.96
C TRP A 195 0.58 3.11 -9.12
N ARG A 196 1.11 3.16 -10.35
CA ARG A 196 2.35 3.90 -10.69
C ARG A 196 3.53 3.58 -9.75
N GLY A 197 3.64 2.31 -9.35
CA GLY A 197 4.67 1.80 -8.43
C GLY A 197 4.45 2.12 -6.94
N LEU A 198 3.35 2.79 -6.58
CA LEU A 198 2.93 3.10 -5.21
C LEU A 198 1.92 2.06 -4.71
N SER A 199 1.91 1.85 -3.40
CA SER A 199 0.86 1.11 -2.70
C SER A 199 0.31 1.97 -1.56
N ARG A 200 -1.02 2.16 -1.53
CA ARG A 200 -1.71 2.93 -0.49
C ARG A 200 -2.96 2.21 -0.03
N SER A 201 -3.25 2.30 1.26
CA SER A 201 -4.57 1.96 1.76
C SER A 201 -5.50 3.13 1.44
N VAL A 202 -6.41 2.91 0.50
CA VAL A 202 -7.39 3.89 0.05
C VAL A 202 -8.74 3.56 0.66
N ALA A 203 -9.33 4.52 1.37
CA ALA A 203 -10.67 4.41 1.91
C ALA A 203 -11.66 5.12 0.99
N PHE A 204 -12.46 4.34 0.27
CA PHE A 204 -13.50 4.84 -0.62
C PHE A 204 -14.87 4.86 0.06
N ARG A 205 -15.64 5.91 -0.20
CA ARG A 205 -17.09 5.92 0.02
C ARG A 205 -17.81 5.64 -1.29
N ARG A 206 -18.73 4.68 -1.27
CA ARG A 206 -19.58 4.35 -2.42
C ARG A 206 -20.63 5.42 -2.61
N GLU A 207 -20.58 6.11 -3.74
CA GLU A 207 -21.67 6.95 -4.24
C GLU A 207 -22.53 6.11 -5.22
N LYS A 208 -23.43 6.71 -6.00
CA LYS A 208 -24.31 5.93 -6.90
C LYS A 208 -23.55 5.37 -8.12
N ASP A 209 -22.67 6.17 -8.69
CA ASP A 209 -21.99 5.97 -9.97
C ASP A 209 -20.46 5.86 -9.83
N ARG A 210 -19.92 6.25 -8.68
CA ARG A 210 -18.48 6.23 -8.41
C ARG A 210 -18.15 5.84 -6.96
N MET A 211 -16.85 5.75 -6.68
CA MET A 211 -16.28 5.59 -5.35
C MET A 211 -15.27 6.71 -5.13
N ARG A 212 -15.44 7.53 -4.08
CA ARG A 212 -14.56 8.67 -3.81
C ARG A 212 -13.74 8.43 -2.54
N SER A 213 -12.43 8.63 -2.61
CA SER A 213 -11.57 8.49 -1.45
C SER A 213 -11.72 9.65 -0.46
N ASP A 214 -11.72 9.35 0.83
CA ASP A 214 -11.57 10.35 1.90
C ASP A 214 -10.33 10.10 2.80
N SER A 215 -9.54 9.06 2.51
CA SER A 215 -8.26 8.79 3.17
C SER A 215 -7.32 7.98 2.26
N VAL A 216 -6.03 8.37 2.19
CA VAL A 216 -5.00 7.67 1.42
C VAL A 216 -3.73 7.54 2.26
N LYS A 217 -3.44 6.35 2.80
CA LYS A 217 -2.31 6.11 3.72
C LYS A 217 -1.28 5.16 3.14
N MET A 218 0.00 5.38 3.44
CA MET A 218 1.08 4.46 3.07
C MET A 218 0.82 3.08 3.65
N CYS A 219 0.86 2.04 2.81
CA CYS A 219 0.80 0.65 3.26
C CYS A 219 1.45 -0.29 2.23
N GLY A 220 1.89 -1.46 2.68
CA GLY A 220 2.34 -2.55 1.82
C GLY A 220 1.65 -3.86 2.21
N PHE A 221 1.23 -4.63 1.21
CA PHE A 221 0.58 -5.93 1.38
C PHE A 221 1.14 -6.93 0.37
N LEU A 222 0.97 -8.21 0.67
CA LEU A 222 1.16 -9.28 -0.32
C LEU A 222 0.17 -9.07 -1.47
N PRO A 223 0.60 -9.17 -2.74
CA PRO A 223 -0.30 -8.99 -3.87
C PRO A 223 -1.34 -10.11 -3.91
N VAL A 224 -2.56 -9.77 -4.33
CA VAL A 224 -3.58 -10.76 -4.66
C VAL A 224 -3.13 -11.60 -5.85
N ILE A 225 -3.45 -12.89 -5.83
CA ILE A 225 -3.14 -13.80 -6.94
C ILE A 225 -4.03 -13.45 -8.14
N GLY A 226 -3.46 -13.44 -9.34
CA GLY A 226 -4.21 -13.27 -10.59
C GLY A 226 -4.41 -11.81 -11.04
N GLN A 227 -3.73 -10.84 -10.40
CA GLN A 227 -3.70 -9.45 -10.86
C GLN A 227 -2.27 -9.01 -11.18
N ASP A 228 -1.87 -9.18 -12.45
CA ASP A 228 -0.50 -8.99 -12.92
C ASP A 228 -0.33 -7.71 -13.75
N GLY A 229 -0.89 -6.60 -13.29
CA GLY A 229 -0.89 -5.35 -14.07
C GLY A 229 0.40 -4.52 -13.98
N GLU A 230 1.35 -4.89 -13.10
CA GLU A 230 2.69 -4.29 -13.12
C GLU A 230 3.63 -5.13 -14.01
N ARG A 231 4.35 -4.42 -14.88
CA ARG A 231 5.43 -4.92 -15.72
C ARG A 231 6.78 -4.49 -15.14
N ASP A 232 7.83 -5.19 -15.55
CA ASP A 232 9.19 -4.81 -15.21
C ASP A 232 10.17 -5.10 -16.36
N GLY A 233 11.36 -4.51 -16.28
CA GLY A 233 12.41 -4.72 -17.28
C GLY A 233 13.72 -4.05 -16.91
N TYR A 234 14.83 -4.68 -17.31
CA TYR A 234 16.17 -4.10 -17.16
C TYR A 234 16.43 -3.08 -18.27
N ILE A 235 17.10 -1.99 -17.92
CA ILE A 235 17.43 -0.88 -18.83
C ILE A 235 18.93 -0.74 -19.10
N ASP A 236 19.70 -1.77 -18.76
CA ASP A 236 21.13 -1.85 -18.97
C ASP A 236 21.53 -3.32 -19.26
N ASP A 237 22.65 -3.49 -19.96
CA ASP A 237 23.10 -4.82 -20.39
C ASP A 237 23.63 -5.67 -19.23
N ASP A 238 24.18 -5.02 -18.18
CA ASP A 238 24.68 -5.68 -16.98
C ASP A 238 23.56 -6.10 -16.01
N ARG A 239 22.31 -5.76 -16.33
CA ARG A 239 21.10 -6.06 -15.52
C ARG A 239 21.21 -5.53 -14.10
N LEU A 240 21.75 -4.32 -13.95
CA LEU A 240 21.95 -3.67 -12.66
C LEU A 240 20.84 -2.65 -12.33
N VAL A 241 20.09 -2.20 -13.32
CA VAL A 241 19.05 -1.19 -13.19
C VAL A 241 17.75 -1.70 -13.79
N ARG A 242 16.69 -1.70 -12.99
CA ARG A 242 15.39 -2.24 -13.38
C ARG A 242 14.31 -1.18 -13.20
N LEU A 243 13.37 -1.15 -14.14
CA LEU A 243 12.15 -0.36 -14.04
C LEU A 243 10.95 -1.25 -13.76
N TYR A 244 9.95 -0.66 -13.13
CA TYR A 244 8.63 -1.25 -12.91
C TYR A 244 7.54 -0.23 -13.24
N TRP A 245 6.55 -0.63 -14.04
CA TRP A 245 5.50 0.25 -14.56
C TRP A 245 4.17 -0.50 -14.75
N ASP A 246 3.06 0.22 -14.71
CA ASP A 246 1.73 -0.35 -14.98
C ASP A 246 1.54 -0.57 -16.49
N GLU A 247 0.75 -1.57 -16.85
CA GLU A 247 0.59 -2.02 -18.24
C GLU A 247 0.03 -0.98 -19.24
N ASP A 248 -0.63 0.07 -18.77
CA ASP A 248 -1.16 1.17 -19.58
C ASP A 248 -0.10 2.22 -19.96
N GLN A 249 1.12 2.09 -19.43
CA GLN A 249 2.22 3.02 -19.66
C GLN A 249 3.03 2.62 -20.89
N PRO A 250 3.38 3.57 -21.77
CA PRO A 250 4.13 3.31 -23.00
C PRO A 250 5.64 3.21 -22.74
N ILE A 251 6.06 2.39 -21.77
CA ILE A 251 7.48 2.21 -21.41
C ILE A 251 8.03 0.99 -22.13
N VAL A 252 9.13 1.21 -22.86
CA VAL A 252 9.85 0.20 -23.64
C VAL A 252 11.31 0.17 -23.16
N PRO A 253 11.69 -0.75 -22.25
CA PRO A 253 13.03 -0.80 -21.65
C PRO A 253 14.17 -0.83 -22.66
N GLU A 254 13.95 -1.42 -23.83
CA GLU A 254 14.94 -1.54 -24.90
C GLU A 254 15.40 -0.19 -25.43
N LEU A 255 14.55 0.84 -25.40
CA LEU A 255 14.91 2.20 -25.81
C LEU A 255 15.85 2.88 -24.80
N LEU A 256 15.93 2.37 -23.58
CA LEU A 256 16.70 2.95 -22.48
C LEU A 256 18.06 2.31 -22.27
N ARG A 257 18.42 1.24 -22.99
CA ARG A 257 19.67 0.47 -22.80
C ARG A 257 20.92 1.35 -22.72
N ASP A 258 20.99 2.35 -23.60
CA ASP A 258 22.13 3.26 -23.66
C ASP A 258 21.91 4.56 -22.88
N ALA A 259 20.70 4.81 -22.36
CA ALA A 259 20.35 6.09 -21.75
C ALA A 259 21.32 6.44 -20.60
N LEU A 260 21.64 5.46 -19.75
CA LEU A 260 22.50 5.66 -18.58
C LEU A 260 23.99 5.88 -18.92
N THR A 261 24.42 5.58 -20.14
CA THR A 261 25.79 5.85 -20.61
C THR A 261 25.97 7.28 -21.14
N ARG A 262 24.86 7.96 -21.44
CA ARG A 262 24.85 9.33 -21.96
C ARG A 262 25.13 10.34 -20.84
N PRO A 263 25.57 11.57 -21.17
CA PRO A 263 25.74 12.63 -20.18
C PRO A 263 24.46 12.86 -19.37
N LYS A 264 24.62 12.98 -18.04
CA LYS A 264 23.52 13.25 -17.12
C LYS A 264 23.33 14.74 -16.89
N THR A 265 22.08 15.13 -16.66
CA THR A 265 21.72 16.44 -16.11
C THR A 265 21.20 16.25 -14.70
N VAL A 266 21.72 17.02 -13.73
CA VAL A 266 21.22 16.99 -12.34
C VAL A 266 20.56 18.32 -12.06
N VAL A 267 19.30 18.27 -11.62
CA VAL A 267 18.50 19.43 -11.24
C VAL A 267 18.23 19.34 -9.75
N TRP A 268 18.46 20.45 -9.04
CA TRP A 268 18.24 20.54 -7.61
C TRP A 268 17.15 21.55 -7.27
N THR A 269 16.48 21.32 -6.16
CA THR A 269 15.54 22.29 -5.56
C THR A 269 16.07 22.79 -4.22
N ASP A 270 15.47 23.84 -3.67
CA ASP A 270 15.80 24.28 -2.30
C ASP A 270 15.05 23.46 -1.23
N ALA A 271 14.18 22.54 -1.65
CA ALA A 271 13.47 21.65 -0.76
C ALA A 271 14.43 20.67 -0.11
N THR A 272 14.21 20.47 1.19
CA THR A 272 15.08 19.66 2.05
C THR A 272 14.22 18.84 3.00
N VAL A 273 14.72 17.68 3.40
CA VAL A 273 14.08 16.76 4.36
C VAL A 273 15.04 16.35 5.46
N GLY A 274 14.48 16.07 6.64
CA GLY A 274 15.20 15.41 7.74
C GLY A 274 15.43 13.91 7.47
N PRO A 275 16.21 13.22 8.33
CA PRO A 275 16.61 11.82 8.12
C PRO A 275 15.46 10.82 8.23
N VAL A 276 14.39 11.18 8.94
CA VAL A 276 13.18 10.35 9.12
C VAL A 276 11.93 11.00 8.53
N GLU A 277 12.09 12.12 7.81
CA GLU A 277 10.97 12.82 7.20
C GLU A 277 10.62 12.17 5.85
N SER A 278 9.34 11.81 5.69
CA SER A 278 8.86 11.21 4.44
C SER A 278 8.77 12.25 3.33
N PHE A 279 9.28 11.91 2.15
CA PHE A 279 9.14 12.68 0.89
C PHE A 279 8.23 11.97 -0.13
N ASP A 280 7.51 10.95 0.31
CA ASP A 280 6.69 10.09 -0.54
C ASP A 280 5.53 10.86 -1.23
N GLY A 281 5.11 11.99 -0.66
CA GLY A 281 4.16 12.91 -1.29
C GLY A 281 4.61 13.44 -2.67
N VAL A 282 5.92 13.47 -2.95
CA VAL A 282 6.44 13.82 -4.29
C VAL A 282 6.05 12.76 -5.32
N TRP A 283 6.14 11.48 -4.97
CA TRP A 283 5.78 10.39 -5.86
C TRP A 283 4.26 10.35 -6.09
N LEU A 284 3.46 10.55 -5.04
CA LEU A 284 2.01 10.66 -5.21
C LEU A 284 1.64 11.79 -6.19
N ARG A 285 2.29 12.97 -6.11
CA ARG A 285 2.11 14.06 -7.08
C ARG A 285 2.51 13.68 -8.49
N LEU A 286 3.66 13.01 -8.67
CA LEU A 286 4.08 12.50 -9.97
C LEU A 286 3.02 11.54 -10.54
N SER A 287 2.49 10.62 -9.74
CA SER A 287 1.48 9.65 -10.20
C SER A 287 0.17 10.30 -10.67
N ALA A 288 -0.11 11.52 -10.19
CA ALA A 288 -1.31 12.29 -10.51
C ALA A 288 -1.12 13.32 -11.65
N THR A 289 0.11 13.51 -12.12
CA THR A 289 0.43 14.55 -13.11
C THR A 289 1.20 14.01 -14.30
N GLU A 290 1.90 12.90 -14.13
CA GLU A 290 2.82 12.34 -15.11
C GLU A 290 2.46 10.90 -15.46
N ARG A 291 1.92 10.72 -16.68
CA ARG A 291 1.45 9.42 -17.18
C ARG A 291 2.53 8.33 -17.14
N ALA A 292 3.78 8.68 -17.42
CA ALA A 292 4.91 7.75 -17.45
C ALA A 292 5.66 7.66 -16.11
N THR A 293 5.00 7.95 -14.98
CA THR A 293 5.56 7.73 -13.65
C THR A 293 5.76 6.24 -13.41
N CYS A 294 7.01 5.82 -13.26
CA CYS A 294 7.40 4.45 -12.97
C CYS A 294 8.30 4.39 -11.74
N ARG A 295 8.70 3.18 -11.36
CA ARG A 295 9.64 2.91 -10.27
C ARG A 295 10.97 2.45 -10.82
N ILE A 296 12.07 2.93 -10.24
CA ILE A 296 13.43 2.46 -10.55
C ILE A 296 14.04 1.74 -9.34
N THR A 297 14.77 0.66 -9.61
CA THR A 297 15.70 0.04 -8.67
C THR A 297 17.09 -0.03 -9.28
N ALA A 298 18.11 0.14 -8.43
CA ALA A 298 19.50 0.12 -8.83
C ALA A 298 20.32 -0.76 -7.88
N ASN A 299 20.98 -1.76 -8.44
CA ASN A 299 21.93 -2.61 -7.73
C ASN A 299 23.11 -1.76 -7.23
N PRO A 300 23.66 -2.01 -6.03
CA PRO A 300 24.86 -1.33 -5.56
C PRO A 300 26.04 -1.28 -6.53
N ALA A 301 26.17 -2.29 -7.40
CA ALA A 301 27.18 -2.30 -8.46
C ALA A 301 26.96 -1.22 -9.52
N ALA A 302 25.72 -0.82 -9.82
CA ALA A 302 25.42 0.27 -10.76
C ALA A 302 26.02 1.60 -10.30
N MET A 303 25.92 1.92 -9.00
CA MET A 303 26.52 3.13 -8.46
C MET A 303 28.06 3.06 -8.47
N LYS A 304 28.64 1.88 -8.24
CA LYS A 304 30.09 1.67 -8.40
C LYS A 304 30.54 1.87 -9.85
N ALA A 305 29.68 1.54 -10.81
CA ALA A 305 29.89 1.76 -12.24
C ALA A 305 29.59 3.21 -12.70
N GLY A 306 29.21 4.11 -11.79
CA GLY A 306 29.07 5.55 -12.08
C GLY A 306 27.64 6.06 -12.21
N LEU A 307 26.62 5.21 -12.00
CA LEU A 307 25.23 5.65 -11.93
C LEU A 307 25.07 6.69 -10.81
N HIS A 308 24.38 7.80 -11.11
CA HIS A 308 24.03 8.76 -10.06
C HIS A 308 23.02 8.11 -9.11
N ARG A 309 23.26 8.20 -7.81
CA ARG A 309 22.48 7.47 -6.80
C ARG A 309 21.00 7.90 -6.81
N PRO A 310 20.03 6.99 -6.99
CA PRO A 310 18.63 7.28 -6.72
C PRO A 310 18.42 7.58 -5.24
N ALA A 311 17.41 8.37 -4.89
CA ALA A 311 17.09 8.74 -3.51
C ALA A 311 17.02 7.52 -2.57
N SER A 312 16.34 6.47 -3.04
CA SER A 312 16.43 5.12 -2.49
C SER A 312 16.74 4.13 -3.62
N PRO A 313 17.89 3.41 -3.58
CA PRO A 313 18.24 2.43 -4.60
C PRO A 313 17.24 1.28 -4.76
N ALA A 314 16.45 0.99 -3.72
CA ALA A 314 15.44 -0.07 -3.76
C ALA A 314 14.06 0.43 -4.24
N LEU A 315 13.82 1.74 -4.21
CA LEU A 315 12.49 2.29 -4.41
C LEU A 315 12.53 3.81 -4.65
N SER A 316 12.68 4.25 -5.90
CA SER A 316 12.56 5.68 -6.24
C SER A 316 11.58 5.90 -7.40
N PRO A 317 10.84 7.03 -7.44
CA PRO A 317 10.08 7.41 -8.61
C PRO A 317 11.01 7.82 -9.75
N ALA A 318 10.57 7.51 -10.96
CA ALA A 318 11.20 7.88 -12.22
C ALA A 318 10.14 8.29 -13.25
N LEU A 319 10.56 9.05 -14.26
CA LEU A 319 9.80 9.39 -15.45
C LEU A 319 10.56 8.87 -16.67
N VAL A 320 9.82 8.30 -17.62
CA VAL A 320 10.37 7.82 -18.90
C VAL A 320 9.66 8.51 -20.06
N GLU A 321 10.43 8.92 -21.06
CA GLU A 321 9.92 9.43 -22.33
C GLU A 321 10.83 8.97 -23.46
N GLY A 322 10.37 8.03 -24.29
CA GLY A 322 11.16 7.46 -25.37
C GLY A 322 12.46 6.83 -24.86
N ASP A 323 13.60 7.36 -25.32
CA ASP A 323 14.95 6.93 -24.96
C ASP A 323 15.60 7.77 -23.84
N SER A 324 14.75 8.43 -23.05
CA SER A 324 15.15 9.30 -21.94
C SER A 324 14.48 8.89 -20.63
N ILE A 325 15.20 9.09 -19.54
CA ILE A 325 14.74 8.78 -18.18
C ILE A 325 15.21 9.87 -17.22
N ALA A 326 14.37 10.23 -16.25
CA ALA A 326 14.82 10.92 -15.05
C ALA A 326 14.33 10.22 -13.80
N TYR A 327 15.10 10.29 -12.72
CA TYR A 327 14.72 9.71 -11.44
C TYR A 327 15.11 10.60 -10.26
N PHE A 328 14.36 10.42 -9.18
CA PHE A 328 14.50 11.19 -7.96
C PHE A 328 15.84 10.89 -7.25
N THR A 329 16.52 11.94 -6.79
CA THR A 329 17.80 11.86 -6.07
C THR A 329 17.80 12.80 -4.86
N LEU A 330 18.76 12.58 -3.97
CA LEU A 330 19.01 13.43 -2.82
C LEU A 330 20.52 13.59 -2.59
N GLU A 331 20.91 14.75 -2.08
CA GLU A 331 22.26 15.00 -1.59
C GLU A 331 22.22 15.48 -0.14
N ARG A 332 23.19 15.06 0.66
CA ARG A 332 23.33 15.56 2.03
C ARG A 332 23.82 17.01 1.96
N THR A 333 23.12 17.94 2.63
CA THR A 333 23.60 19.31 2.78
C THR A 333 24.68 19.37 3.86
N ALA A 334 25.69 20.21 3.65
CA ALA A 334 26.73 20.42 4.65
C ALA A 334 26.14 21.26 5.80
N ASP A 335 25.98 20.64 6.97
CA ASP A 335 25.51 21.33 8.17
C ASP A 335 26.65 21.44 9.20
N GLY A 336 26.65 22.53 9.98
CA GLY A 336 27.69 22.81 10.99
C GLY A 336 27.70 21.79 12.15
N PRO A 337 28.77 21.72 12.97
CA PRO A 337 28.84 20.79 14.09
C PRO A 337 27.61 20.90 15.02
N GLY A 338 26.92 19.78 15.27
CA GLY A 338 25.78 19.72 16.18
C GLY A 338 24.39 19.95 15.57
N THR A 339 24.28 20.05 14.24
CA THR A 339 23.00 20.14 13.53
C THR A 339 22.57 18.78 12.98
N GLU A 340 21.26 18.53 12.96
CA GLU A 340 20.69 17.29 12.38
C GLU A 340 20.89 17.28 10.86
N PRO A 341 21.38 16.18 10.26
CA PRO A 341 21.67 16.13 8.84
C PRO A 341 20.41 16.38 8.01
N ARG A 342 20.51 17.27 7.03
CA ARG A 342 19.44 17.47 6.04
C ARG A 342 19.84 16.98 4.65
N PHE A 343 18.82 16.64 3.86
CA PHE A 343 18.98 16.14 2.51
C PHE A 343 18.23 17.04 1.54
N ARG A 344 18.97 17.61 0.58
CA ARG A 344 18.41 18.39 -0.53
C ARG A 344 17.83 17.45 -1.57
N LEU A 345 16.65 17.78 -2.06
CA LEU A 345 15.91 16.97 -3.03
C LEU A 345 16.13 17.46 -4.46
N GLY A 346 16.26 16.52 -5.38
CA GLY A 346 16.46 16.80 -6.80
C GLY A 346 16.10 15.62 -7.69
N ALA A 347 16.48 15.75 -8.95
CA ALA A 347 16.32 14.72 -9.96
C ALA A 347 17.56 14.65 -10.85
N VAL A 348 17.84 13.46 -11.37
CA VAL A 348 18.87 13.25 -12.39
C VAL A 348 18.21 12.69 -13.64
N GLY A 349 18.54 13.29 -14.78
CA GLY A 349 18.02 12.96 -16.09
C GLY A 349 19.10 12.50 -17.06
N TYR A 350 18.74 11.56 -17.92
CA TYR A 350 19.55 10.93 -18.94
C TYR A 350 18.80 10.91 -20.28
N GLY A 351 19.52 11.03 -21.39
CA GLY A 351 18.95 11.07 -22.74
C GLY A 351 18.50 12.46 -23.20
N PRO A 352 18.05 12.60 -24.46
CA PRO A 352 17.64 13.86 -25.08
C PRO A 352 16.62 14.68 -24.27
N ALA A 353 15.63 14.04 -23.66
CA ALA A 353 14.61 14.68 -22.82
C ALA A 353 14.97 14.64 -21.32
N GLY A 354 16.17 14.16 -20.95
CA GLY A 354 16.55 13.96 -19.55
C GLY A 354 16.49 15.24 -18.71
N ALA A 355 16.93 16.38 -19.27
CA ALA A 355 16.86 17.67 -18.58
C ALA A 355 15.41 18.08 -18.28
N ASP A 356 14.52 17.95 -19.26
CA ASP A 356 13.10 18.30 -19.13
C ASP A 356 12.37 17.37 -18.15
N LEU A 357 12.65 16.06 -18.20
CA LEU A 357 12.13 15.09 -17.23
C LEU A 357 12.61 15.36 -15.81
N ALA A 358 13.88 15.73 -15.63
CA ALA A 358 14.42 16.09 -14.32
C ALA A 358 13.78 17.36 -13.76
N GLU A 359 13.53 18.38 -14.60
CA GLU A 359 12.82 19.60 -14.20
C GLU A 359 11.35 19.30 -13.84
N ARG A 360 10.66 18.41 -14.57
CA ARG A 360 9.29 17.97 -14.23
C ARG A 360 9.22 17.31 -12.85
N ILE A 361 10.16 16.42 -12.53
CA ILE A 361 10.29 15.87 -11.16
C ILE A 361 10.52 17.01 -10.15
N CYS A 362 11.44 17.93 -10.44
CA CYS A 362 11.73 19.05 -9.55
C CYS A 362 10.56 20.03 -9.39
N ALA A 363 9.71 20.19 -10.40
CA ALA A 363 8.47 20.96 -10.30
C ALA A 363 7.52 20.32 -9.28
N GLN A 364 7.38 18.98 -9.27
CA GLN A 364 6.59 18.28 -8.26
C GLN A 364 7.20 18.38 -6.85
N ILE A 365 8.53 18.40 -6.73
CA ILE A 365 9.21 18.67 -5.45
C ILE A 365 8.86 20.09 -4.93
N ARG A 366 8.93 21.10 -5.80
CA ARG A 366 8.61 22.50 -5.44
C ARG A 366 7.13 22.65 -5.06
N ALA A 367 6.22 21.96 -5.75
CA ALA A 367 4.79 21.94 -5.42
C ALA A 367 4.49 21.20 -4.10
N TRP A 368 5.21 20.13 -3.81
CA TRP A 368 5.07 19.35 -2.57
C TRP A 368 5.61 20.09 -1.34
N SER A 369 6.77 20.75 -1.46
CA SER A 369 7.50 21.29 -0.30
C SER A 369 6.68 22.20 0.64
N PRO A 370 5.82 23.12 0.16
CA PRO A 370 4.96 23.93 1.04
C PRO A 370 3.67 23.20 1.49
N ALA A 371 3.35 22.04 0.93
CA ALA A 371 2.08 21.32 1.10
C ALA A 371 2.29 19.84 1.45
N ARG A 372 3.25 19.55 2.34
CA ARG A 372 3.77 18.19 2.59
C ARG A 372 2.75 17.17 3.08
N THR A 373 1.67 17.66 3.71
CA THR A 373 0.61 16.83 4.30
C THR A 373 -0.61 16.65 3.39
N VAL A 374 -0.60 17.25 2.19
CA VAL A 374 -1.73 17.12 1.25
C VAL A 374 -1.71 15.74 0.62
N GLU A 375 -2.79 14.99 0.84
CA GLU A 375 -3.06 13.70 0.21
C GLU A 375 -3.83 13.90 -1.10
N PRO A 376 -3.62 13.06 -2.13
CA PRO A 376 -4.45 13.11 -3.32
C PRO A 376 -5.87 12.63 -3.02
N ALA A 377 -6.84 13.13 -3.78
CA ALA A 377 -8.12 12.45 -3.90
C ALA A 377 -8.06 11.46 -5.07
N VAL A 378 -8.47 10.22 -4.80
CA VAL A 378 -8.63 9.14 -5.76
C VAL A 378 -10.12 8.88 -5.93
N THR A 379 -10.60 8.96 -7.17
CA THR A 379 -11.98 8.61 -7.51
C THR A 379 -11.98 7.44 -8.46
N ALA A 380 -12.64 6.35 -8.08
CA ALA A 380 -12.83 5.18 -8.92
C ALA A 380 -14.18 5.26 -9.64
N TYR A 381 -14.21 4.80 -10.88
CA TYR A 381 -15.38 4.67 -11.73
C TYR A 381 -15.40 3.28 -12.37
N PRO A 382 -16.57 2.69 -12.68
CA PRO A 382 -16.66 1.50 -13.52
C PRO A 382 -15.88 1.65 -14.83
N ALA A 383 -15.25 0.58 -15.32
CA ALA A 383 -14.39 0.58 -16.52
C ALA A 383 -15.07 1.15 -17.78
N ASP A 384 -16.38 1.01 -17.90
CA ASP A 384 -17.18 1.44 -19.04
C ASP A 384 -17.70 2.89 -18.93
N THR A 385 -17.31 3.62 -17.88
CA THR A 385 -17.69 5.03 -17.69
C THR A 385 -17.11 5.89 -18.81
N PRO A 386 -17.93 6.66 -19.57
CA PRO A 386 -17.46 7.55 -20.63
C PRO A 386 -16.53 8.66 -20.13
N ASP A 387 -15.61 9.13 -20.98
CA ASP A 387 -14.65 10.20 -20.64
C ASP A 387 -15.34 11.49 -20.17
N ASN A 388 -16.50 11.83 -20.73
CA ASN A 388 -17.27 13.02 -20.38
C ASN A 388 -17.96 12.93 -19.01
N ASP A 389 -18.00 11.75 -18.40
CA ASP A 389 -18.59 11.50 -17.09
C ASP A 389 -17.52 11.37 -15.99
N LEU A 390 -16.23 11.38 -16.36
CA LEU A 390 -15.13 11.42 -15.42
C LEU A 390 -14.92 12.83 -14.88
N ALA A 391 -14.43 12.90 -13.63
CA ALA A 391 -13.93 14.15 -13.08
C ALA A 391 -12.62 14.58 -13.78
N ASP A 392 -12.36 15.89 -13.80
CA ASP A 392 -11.08 16.43 -14.27
C ASP A 392 -9.93 15.89 -13.41
N GLY A 393 -8.89 15.34 -14.05
CA GLY A 393 -7.71 14.81 -13.34
C GLY A 393 -6.91 13.84 -14.21
N ALA A 394 -5.86 13.24 -13.63
CA ALA A 394 -5.13 12.19 -14.30
C ALA A 394 -5.93 10.89 -14.25
N VAL A 395 -6.26 10.37 -15.43
CA VAL A 395 -6.98 9.11 -15.61
C VAL A 395 -5.99 7.95 -15.72
N ILE A 396 -6.26 6.88 -14.99
CA ILE A 396 -5.59 5.58 -15.09
C ILE A 396 -6.66 4.55 -15.43
N ASP A 397 -6.60 4.04 -16.65
CA ASP A 397 -7.52 3.01 -17.13
C ASP A 397 -7.00 1.62 -16.77
N ARG A 398 -7.88 0.78 -16.24
CA ARG A 398 -7.63 -0.63 -15.89
C ARG A 398 -8.78 -1.50 -16.40
N PRO A 399 -8.62 -2.83 -16.47
CA PRO A 399 -9.66 -3.72 -16.99
C PRO A 399 -11.03 -3.56 -16.30
N SER A 400 -11.07 -3.36 -14.98
CA SER A 400 -12.32 -3.30 -14.21
C SER A 400 -12.65 -1.91 -13.65
N VAL A 401 -11.71 -0.96 -13.69
CA VAL A 401 -11.88 0.36 -13.09
C VAL A 401 -11.16 1.46 -13.87
N ARG A 402 -11.72 2.67 -13.84
CA ARG A 402 -11.02 3.91 -14.20
C ARG A 402 -10.74 4.70 -12.93
N LEU A 403 -9.49 5.04 -12.66
CA LEU A 403 -9.10 5.87 -11.52
C LEU A 403 -8.82 7.29 -12.00
N VAL A 404 -9.38 8.28 -11.31
CA VAL A 404 -9.05 9.69 -11.47
C VAL A 404 -8.31 10.17 -10.22
N ILE A 405 -7.10 10.69 -10.40
CA ILE A 405 -6.26 11.20 -9.31
C ILE A 405 -6.13 12.72 -9.42
N THR A 406 -6.41 13.42 -8.32
CA THR A 406 -6.40 14.89 -8.25
C THR A 406 -5.69 15.38 -6.98
N TYR A 407 -5.12 16.59 -7.04
CA TYR A 407 -4.37 17.25 -5.96
C TYR A 407 -4.90 18.63 -5.59
#